data_AF-A0A7R9ZGI8-F1
#
_entry.id   AF-A0A7R9ZGI8-F1
#
_cell.length_a   1.000
_cell.length_b   1.000
_cell.length_c   1.000
_cell.angle_alpha   90.00
_cell.angle_beta   90.00
_cell.angle_gamma   90.00
#
_symmetry.space_group_name_H-M   'P 1'
#
loop_
_entity.id
_entity.type
_entity.pdbx_description
1 polymer ?
#
loop_
_entity_poly.entity_id
_entity_poly.type
_entity_poly.pdbx_seq_one_letter_code
_entity_poly.pdbx_strand_id
1 'polypeptide(L)'
;MQEIGLPMTGKRGPKGAWKQKDEIDEKPKSDPGPHWDEMFSALVEFKRQNGTCQVPHRPYTQLRGWIAQQQREYKKLREKKPSNISAEQIQKLNDLGFVFRTKEVATWESRMEELRKFKEEHGHVVVPRHYTGRGKWV
;
A
#
# COMPACT_ATOMS: atom_id res chain seq x y z
N MET A 1 2.05 48.75 -61.71
CA MET A 1 1.73 49.44 -60.45
C MET A 1 1.51 48.39 -59.37
N GLN A 2 2.27 48.49 -58.27
CA GLN A 2 2.23 47.76 -56.98
C GLN A 2 2.58 46.25 -57.05
N GLU A 3 3.77 45.74 -56.65
CA GLU A 3 4.44 45.68 -55.31
C GLU A 3 3.45 45.18 -54.24
N ILE A 4 3.58 44.07 -53.50
CA ILE A 4 4.67 43.58 -52.62
C ILE A 4 4.28 42.23 -51.98
N GLY A 5 5.28 41.39 -51.63
CA GLY A 5 5.31 40.71 -50.32
C GLY A 5 4.78 39.27 -50.17
N LEU A 6 5.69 38.29 -50.22
CA LEU A 6 5.55 37.02 -49.47
C LEU A 6 5.65 37.30 -47.96
N PRO A 7 4.83 36.64 -47.12
CA PRO A 7 5.45 35.88 -46.04
C PRO A 7 4.78 34.53 -45.74
N MET A 8 5.63 33.51 -45.64
CA MET A 8 5.38 32.25 -44.94
C MET A 8 4.89 32.53 -43.52
N THR A 9 3.61 32.23 -43.23
CA THR A 9 3.11 32.27 -41.85
C THR A 9 3.07 30.86 -41.28
N GLY A 10 4.10 30.53 -40.49
CA GLY A 10 4.05 29.44 -39.54
C GLY A 10 3.10 29.78 -38.40
N LYS A 11 2.14 28.88 -38.12
CA LYS A 11 1.44 28.85 -36.83
C LYS A 11 1.73 27.52 -36.16
N ARG A 12 2.83 27.51 -35.39
CA ARG A 12 3.03 26.57 -34.29
C ARG A 12 1.83 26.73 -33.34
N GLY A 13 1.04 25.68 -33.19
CA GLY A 13 -0.04 25.64 -32.21
C GLY A 13 0.50 25.89 -30.80
N PRO A 14 -0.30 26.47 -29.89
CA PRO A 14 0.16 26.84 -28.57
C PRO A 14 0.63 25.60 -27.79
N LYS A 15 1.87 25.69 -27.30
CA LYS A 15 2.44 24.78 -26.30
C LYS A 15 1.71 25.01 -24.97
N GLY A 16 1.30 23.91 -24.34
CA GLY A 16 1.11 23.85 -22.89
C GLY A 16 -0.12 24.57 -22.35
N ALA A 17 -1.30 23.98 -22.54
CA ALA A 17 -2.41 24.18 -21.62
C ALA A 17 -2.33 23.11 -20.54
N TRP A 18 -1.50 23.34 -19.52
CA TRP A 18 -1.56 22.57 -18.28
C TRP A 18 -2.86 22.96 -17.59
N LYS A 19 -3.88 22.09 -17.69
CA LYS A 19 -5.15 22.31 -17.00
C LYS A 19 -4.94 22.17 -15.49
N GLN A 20 -5.68 23.04 -14.81
CA GLN A 20 -5.75 23.31 -13.37
C GLN A 20 -5.90 22.03 -12.54
N LYS A 21 -5.17 21.98 -11.43
CA LYS A 21 -4.78 20.77 -10.70
C LYS A 21 -5.54 20.65 -9.37
N ASP A 22 -6.87 20.69 -9.43
CA ASP A 22 -7.73 20.59 -8.24
C ASP A 22 -8.78 19.47 -8.33
N GLU A 23 -8.68 18.59 -9.32
CA GLU A 23 -9.52 17.40 -9.43
C GLU A 23 -8.74 16.20 -8.87
N ILE A 24 -9.13 15.74 -7.68
CA ILE A 24 -8.74 14.43 -7.14
C ILE A 24 -9.20 13.38 -8.17
N ASP A 25 -8.26 12.95 -9.01
CA ASP A 25 -8.42 11.85 -9.96
C ASP A 25 -8.63 10.55 -9.16
N GLU A 26 -9.83 10.35 -8.63
CA GLU A 26 -10.31 9.06 -8.16
C GLU A 26 -10.50 8.16 -9.38
N LYS A 27 -9.38 7.69 -9.90
CA LYS A 27 -9.31 6.66 -10.93
C LYS A 27 -10.23 5.50 -10.50
N PRO A 28 -11.20 5.07 -11.33
CA PRO A 28 -12.07 3.97 -10.98
C PRO A 28 -11.21 2.75 -10.67
N LYS A 29 -11.35 2.23 -9.43
CA LYS A 29 -10.54 1.09 -8.97
C LYS A 29 -10.92 -0.12 -9.84
N SER A 30 -9.90 -0.71 -10.46
CA SER A 30 -9.97 -1.92 -11.29
C SER A 30 -10.95 -2.93 -10.72
N ASP A 31 -11.87 -3.39 -11.56
CA ASP A 31 -12.69 -4.57 -11.28
C ASP A 31 -11.77 -5.69 -10.76
N PRO A 32 -12.05 -6.27 -9.59
CA PRO A 32 -11.28 -7.37 -9.05
C PRO A 32 -11.55 -8.60 -9.91
N GLY A 33 -10.82 -8.73 -11.03
CA GLY A 33 -11.07 -9.77 -12.02
C GLY A 33 -11.15 -11.18 -11.42
N PRO A 34 -11.65 -12.17 -12.18
CA PRO A 34 -12.13 -13.47 -11.69
C PRO A 34 -11.21 -14.19 -10.68
N HIS A 35 -9.90 -14.00 -10.81
CA HIS A 35 -8.90 -14.56 -9.92
C HIS A 35 -9.02 -14.11 -8.44
N TRP A 36 -9.47 -12.88 -8.16
CA TRP A 36 -9.59 -12.43 -6.76
C TRP A 36 -10.72 -13.16 -6.04
N ASP A 37 -11.88 -13.30 -6.68
CA ASP A 37 -13.04 -13.98 -6.11
C ASP A 37 -12.80 -15.47 -5.91
N GLU A 38 -12.07 -16.13 -6.81
CA GLU A 38 -11.63 -17.52 -6.65
C GLU A 38 -10.76 -17.70 -5.39
N MET A 39 -9.76 -16.84 -5.20
CA MET A 39 -8.86 -16.93 -4.04
C MET A 39 -9.56 -16.55 -2.74
N PHE A 40 -10.47 -15.57 -2.78
CA PHE A 40 -11.31 -15.23 -1.64
C PHE A 40 -12.21 -16.40 -1.25
N SER A 41 -12.85 -17.06 -2.22
CA SER A 41 -13.66 -18.26 -1.98
C SER A 41 -12.84 -19.39 -1.38
N ALA A 42 -11.61 -19.61 -1.85
CA ALA A 42 -10.68 -20.58 -1.28
C ALA A 42 -10.32 -20.25 0.18
N LEU A 43 -10.19 -18.97 0.54
CA LEU A 43 -9.96 -18.55 1.93
C LEU A 43 -11.18 -18.78 2.82
N VAL A 44 -12.39 -18.52 2.31
CA VAL A 44 -13.65 -18.80 3.01
C VAL A 44 -13.79 -20.28 3.30
N GLU A 45 -13.53 -21.13 2.29
CA GLU A 45 -13.51 -22.59 2.43
C GLU A 45 -12.49 -23.03 3.48
N PHE A 46 -11.26 -22.51 3.40
CA PHE A 46 -10.20 -22.83 4.34
C PHE A 46 -10.60 -22.47 5.77
N LYS A 47 -11.19 -21.28 5.98
CA LYS A 47 -11.70 -20.86 7.29
C LYS A 47 -12.80 -21.79 7.78
N ARG A 48 -13.72 -22.21 6.91
CA ARG A 48 -14.80 -23.14 7.27
C ARG A 48 -14.25 -24.48 7.77
N GLN A 49 -13.20 -24.98 7.13
CA GLN A 49 -12.58 -26.27 7.50
C GLN A 49 -11.67 -26.18 8.73
N ASN A 50 -10.92 -25.09 8.89
CA ASN A 50 -9.87 -24.98 9.91
C ASN A 50 -10.24 -24.07 11.08
N GLY A 51 -11.37 -23.37 11.02
CA GLY A 51 -11.80 -22.35 11.98
C GLY A 51 -10.97 -21.05 11.96
N THR A 52 -9.86 -21.01 11.22
CA THR A 52 -8.95 -19.86 11.19
C THR A 52 -8.56 -19.48 9.76
N CYS A 53 -8.19 -18.22 9.55
CA CYS A 53 -7.58 -17.76 8.29
C CYS A 53 -6.05 -17.95 8.27
N GLN A 54 -5.49 -18.74 9.19
CA GLN A 54 -4.05 -18.99 9.26
C GLN A 54 -3.66 -20.15 8.34
N VAL A 55 -3.63 -19.86 7.05
CA VAL A 55 -3.32 -20.84 6.00
C VAL A 55 -1.86 -21.30 6.13
N PRO A 56 -1.53 -22.61 6.25
CA PRO A 56 -0.16 -23.11 6.28
C PRO A 56 0.54 -22.96 4.91
N HIS A 57 1.87 -23.00 4.86
CA HIS A 57 2.61 -22.71 3.61
C HIS A 57 2.39 -23.79 2.53
N ARG A 58 2.46 -25.07 2.90
CA ARG A 58 2.09 -26.19 2.03
C ARG A 58 0.83 -26.85 2.61
N PRO A 59 -0.08 -27.36 1.76
CA PRO A 59 -0.07 -27.36 0.29
C PRO A 59 -0.54 -26.04 -0.36
N TYR A 60 -0.99 -25.06 0.41
CA TYR A 60 -1.69 -23.85 -0.08
C TYR A 60 -0.77 -22.69 -0.52
N THR A 61 0.27 -22.97 -1.32
CA THR A 61 1.27 -21.99 -1.73
C THR A 61 0.67 -20.82 -2.51
N GLN A 62 -0.30 -21.08 -3.39
CA GLN A 62 -0.99 -20.06 -4.17
C GLN A 62 -1.83 -19.13 -3.28
N LEU A 63 -2.65 -19.70 -2.39
CA LEU A 63 -3.46 -18.93 -1.46
C LEU A 63 -2.59 -18.09 -0.50
N ARG A 64 -1.46 -18.64 -0.04
CA ARG A 64 -0.47 -17.89 0.74
C ARG A 64 0.14 -16.73 -0.05
N GLY A 65 0.49 -16.94 -1.31
CA GLY A 65 1.01 -15.90 -2.19
C GLY A 65 0.00 -14.77 -2.38
N TRP A 66 -1.26 -15.11 -2.62
CA TRP A 66 -2.36 -14.17 -2.71
C TRP A 66 -2.58 -13.40 -1.41
N ILE A 67 -2.58 -14.07 -0.25
CA ILE A 67 -2.65 -13.43 1.07
C ILE A 67 -1.51 -12.41 1.25
N ALA A 68 -0.28 -12.79 0.89
CA ALA A 68 0.88 -11.90 0.98
C ALA A 68 0.74 -10.68 0.06
N GLN A 69 0.15 -10.86 -1.12
CA GLN A 69 -0.19 -9.76 -2.02
C GLN A 69 -1.23 -8.83 -1.39
N GLN A 70 -2.32 -9.35 -0.80
CA GLN A 70 -3.33 -8.52 -0.12
C GLN A 70 -2.70 -7.71 1.02
N GLN A 71 -1.81 -8.30 1.80
CA GLN A 71 -1.08 -7.59 2.87
C GLN A 71 -0.17 -6.49 2.34
N ARG A 72 0.52 -6.71 1.22
CA ARG A 72 1.36 -5.69 0.57
C ARG A 72 0.53 -4.53 0.04
N GLU A 73 -0.59 -4.82 -0.61
CA GLU A 73 -1.49 -3.80 -1.13
C GLU A 73 -2.13 -2.99 0.00
N TYR A 74 -2.63 -3.66 1.04
CA TYR A 74 -3.13 -2.98 2.24
C TYR A 74 -2.07 -2.08 2.90
N LYS A 75 -0.81 -2.54 2.97
CA LYS A 75 0.30 -1.71 3.46
C LYS A 75 0.53 -0.47 2.60
N LYS A 76 0.52 -0.60 1.26
CA LYS A 76 0.65 0.56 0.36
C LYS A 76 -0.47 1.56 0.59
N LEU A 77 -1.71 1.09 0.75
CA LEU A 77 -2.86 1.93 1.06
C LEU A 77 -2.66 2.70 2.37
N ARG A 78 -2.20 2.04 3.44
CA ARG A 78 -1.86 2.71 4.72
C ARG A 78 -0.76 3.75 4.58
N GLU A 79 0.22 3.50 3.71
CA GLU A 79 1.32 4.43 3.41
C GLU A 79 0.93 5.55 2.42
N LYS A 80 -0.36 5.68 2.07
CA LYS A 80 -0.88 6.64 1.07
C LYS A 80 -0.22 6.49 -0.31
N LYS A 81 0.23 5.29 -0.65
CA LYS A 81 0.78 4.94 -1.97
C LYS A 81 -0.31 4.34 -2.85
N PRO A 82 -0.17 4.42 -4.19
CA PRO A 82 -1.07 3.75 -5.11
C PRO A 82 -1.16 2.25 -4.78
N SER A 83 -2.38 1.77 -4.58
CA SER A 83 -2.68 0.38 -4.28
C SER A 83 -3.83 -0.13 -5.13
N ASN A 84 -3.76 -1.41 -5.46
CA ASN A 84 -4.78 -2.10 -6.24
C ASN A 84 -5.84 -2.80 -5.39
N ILE A 85 -5.76 -2.71 -4.05
CA ILE A 85 -6.81 -3.23 -3.18
C ILE A 85 -7.93 -2.21 -3.02
N SER A 86 -9.17 -2.61 -3.25
CA SER A 86 -10.35 -1.78 -3.07
C SER A 86 -10.82 -1.78 -1.62
N ALA A 87 -11.60 -0.76 -1.23
CA ALA A 87 -12.21 -0.71 0.09
C ALA A 87 -13.17 -1.89 0.33
N GLU A 88 -13.89 -2.31 -0.72
CA GLU A 88 -14.79 -3.47 -0.66
C GLU A 88 -14.03 -4.78 -0.41
N GLN A 89 -12.87 -4.98 -1.05
CA GLN A 89 -12.03 -6.16 -0.81
C GLN A 89 -11.51 -6.20 0.62
N ILE A 90 -11.11 -5.05 1.17
CA ILE A 90 -10.71 -4.93 2.56
C ILE A 90 -11.88 -5.28 3.48
N GLN A 91 -13.07 -4.76 3.20
CA GLN A 91 -14.27 -5.04 3.98
C GLN A 91 -14.60 -6.54 3.98
N LYS A 92 -14.65 -7.18 2.80
CA LYS A 92 -14.87 -8.64 2.67
C LYS A 92 -13.86 -9.45 3.50
N LEU A 93 -12.59 -9.06 3.49
CA LEU A 93 -11.55 -9.72 4.30
C LEU A 93 -11.73 -9.47 5.80
N ASN A 94 -12.11 -8.25 6.20
CA ASN A 94 -12.41 -7.92 7.60
C ASN A 94 -13.63 -8.69 8.12
N ASP A 95 -14.70 -8.80 7.32
CA ASP A 95 -15.90 -9.56 7.65
C ASP A 95 -15.60 -11.06 7.80
N LEU A 96 -14.64 -11.55 7.01
CA LEU A 96 -14.10 -12.89 7.16
C LEU A 96 -13.22 -13.03 8.42
N GLY A 97 -12.95 -11.97 9.17
CA GLY A 97 -12.04 -11.98 10.32
C GLY A 97 -10.58 -12.17 9.94
N PHE A 98 -10.21 -11.84 8.70
CA PHE A 98 -8.83 -11.88 8.25
C PHE A 98 -8.05 -10.71 8.84
N VAL A 99 -6.93 -11.01 9.51
CA VAL A 99 -6.08 -9.98 10.13
C VAL A 99 -4.93 -9.63 9.19
N PHE A 100 -4.91 -8.38 8.72
CA PHE A 100 -3.78 -7.82 7.98
C PHE A 100 -2.57 -7.63 8.90
N ARG A 101 -1.64 -8.60 8.87
CA ARG A 101 -0.39 -8.50 9.63
C ARG A 101 0.59 -7.56 8.93
N THR A 102 0.39 -6.26 9.06
CA THR A 102 1.40 -5.27 8.64
C THR A 102 2.42 -5.15 9.76
N LYS A 103 3.68 -5.55 9.51
CA LYS A 103 4.79 -5.10 10.36
C LYS A 103 4.83 -3.60 10.25
N GLU A 104 4.48 -2.89 11.32
CA GLU A 104 4.72 -1.46 11.39
C GLU A 104 6.21 -1.25 11.19
N VAL A 105 6.57 -0.61 10.09
CA VAL A 105 7.94 -0.11 9.94
C VAL A 105 7.93 1.14 10.82
N ALA A 106 8.40 1.00 12.06
CA ALA A 106 8.60 2.16 12.93
C ALA A 106 9.35 3.21 12.10
N THR A 107 8.77 4.39 11.94
CA THR A 107 9.42 5.45 11.17
C THR A 107 10.70 5.86 11.88
N TRP A 108 11.65 6.45 11.15
CA TRP A 108 12.84 7.05 11.78
C TRP A 108 12.45 8.03 12.90
N GLU A 109 11.37 8.78 12.71
CA GLU A 109 10.81 9.71 13.70
C GLU A 109 10.28 9.00 14.95
N SER A 110 9.46 7.96 14.78
CA SER A 110 8.95 7.14 15.89
C SER A 110 10.10 6.50 16.69
N ARG A 111 11.15 6.09 15.98
CA ARG A 111 12.39 5.56 16.55
C ARG A 111 13.19 6.62 17.32
N MET A 112 13.31 7.83 16.77
CA MET A 112 13.96 8.95 17.47
C MET A 112 13.19 9.36 18.72
N GLU A 113 11.86 9.34 18.67
CA GLU A 113 11.02 9.62 19.84
C GLU A 113 11.20 8.57 20.95
N GLU A 114 11.26 7.29 20.60
CA GLU A 114 11.60 6.22 21.54
C GLU A 114 13.00 6.42 22.15
N LEU A 115 14.00 6.81 21.36
CA LEU A 115 15.35 7.11 21.87
C LEU A 115 15.37 8.34 22.78
N ARG A 116 14.54 9.35 22.50
CA ARG A 116 14.39 10.53 23.37
C ARG A 116 13.83 10.13 24.73
N LYS A 117 12.78 9.32 24.75
CA LYS A 117 12.19 8.77 25.98
C LYS A 117 13.18 7.89 26.73
N PHE A 118 13.92 7.04 26.03
CA PHE A 118 14.94 6.19 26.64
C PHE A 118 16.08 7.02 27.26
N LYS A 119 16.51 8.10 26.59
CA LYS A 119 17.51 9.03 27.14
C LYS A 119 17.00 9.78 28.37
N GLU A 120 15.74 10.20 28.36
CA GLU A 120 15.11 10.85 29.52
C GLU A 120 15.02 9.91 30.73
N GLU A 121 14.73 8.63 30.50
CA GLU A 121 14.55 7.64 31.56
C GLU A 121 15.88 7.03 32.07
N HIS A 122 16.87 6.84 31.19
CA HIS A 122 18.11 6.12 31.49
C HIS A 122 19.38 6.99 31.42
N GLY A 123 19.26 8.26 31.04
CA GLY A 123 20.37 9.22 30.96
C GLY A 123 21.36 8.99 29.81
N HIS A 124 21.24 7.89 29.06
CA HIS A 124 22.12 7.54 27.94
C HIS A 124 21.36 6.97 26.75
N VAL A 125 21.96 7.03 25.56
CA VAL A 125 21.39 6.53 24.29
C VAL A 125 21.96 5.15 23.90
N VAL A 126 22.74 4.52 24.79
CA VAL A 126 23.32 3.19 24.54
C VAL A 126 22.25 2.14 24.82
N VAL A 127 21.53 1.73 23.78
CA VAL A 127 20.50 0.68 23.86
C VAL A 127 21.19 -0.70 23.75
N PRO A 128 21.11 -1.57 24.77
CA PRO A 128 21.69 -2.90 24.70
C PRO A 128 21.05 -3.77 23.60
N ARG A 129 21.86 -4.59 22.92
CA ARG A 129 21.45 -5.49 21.82
C ARG A 129 20.30 -6.46 22.18
N HIS A 130 20.06 -6.68 23.48
CA HIS A 130 19.05 -7.60 24.03
C HIS A 130 17.95 -6.91 24.84
N TYR A 131 17.68 -5.62 24.63
CA TYR A 131 16.50 -4.99 25.20
C TYR A 131 15.23 -5.56 24.54
N THR A 132 14.62 -6.55 25.18
CA THR A 132 13.45 -7.31 24.68
C THR A 132 12.13 -6.54 24.78
N GLY A 133 12.19 -5.23 25.01
CA GLY A 133 11.03 -4.37 25.25
C GLY A 133 10.35 -3.76 24.03
N ARG A 134 10.99 -3.68 22.86
CA ARG A 134 10.41 -3.28 21.55
C ARG A 134 11.53 -3.00 20.54
N GLY A 135 11.51 -3.70 19.41
CA GLY A 135 12.28 -3.34 18.21
C GLY A 135 13.72 -3.88 18.15
N LYS A 136 14.00 -4.74 17.16
CA LYS A 136 15.36 -5.03 16.71
C LYS A 136 15.85 -3.86 15.86
N TRP A 137 16.94 -3.24 16.27
CA TRP A 137 17.64 -2.19 15.52
C TRP A 137 18.73 -2.85 14.66
N VAL A 138 18.79 -2.47 13.38
CA VAL A 138 19.92 -2.69 12.46
C VAL A 138 20.37 -1.30 12.01
#